data_AF-A0A955VQE8-F1
#
_entry.id   AF-A0A955VQE8-F1
#
_cell.length_a   1.000
_cell.length_b   1.000
_cell.length_c   1.000
_cell.angle_alpha   90.00
_cell.angle_beta   90.00
_cell.angle_gamma   90.00
#
_symmetry.space_group_name_H-M   'P 1'
#
loop_
_entity.id
_entity.type
_entity.pdbx_description
1 polymer ?
#
loop_
_entity_poly.entity_id
_entity_poly.type
_entity_poly.pdbx_seq_one_letter_code
_entity_poly.pdbx_strand_id
1 'polypeptide(L)'
;MIDPASIELLQQRNGPEDWIYIVIGVIYLLWSIFKPLLKRFLQSDDKEGSTASGVEIGDLLKELEAPQPQTTPRGNDEESRGRGKEKLEAVISRATTLQTAIQELIAEIELTPSMFHFVAPLEANLQPQVAELVRGVHADLRAIDALGTSAVEQRTTRYERYIRYYNSTLRLITKILRSRDARAVRDLLADADRVADRCFDPMRSFAETHFDNYPVKSAVCLLEGRDLAVSNQLAAAGLALIHLPDDFAQNVTLWPAIAHEIGHVAYLTFPGLAEEFTRLMPGRPAQQLFWVTQQLTSQHIDELIATWAEELFADIFGAMQFGPAYIIGQTTQFGSVDEPRLAALIGVNGARYDEHPPPQLRILVASQALEYLGYGTAAHKVVERWDKLHGGRRADYFLPGIEGNLVAIDAEVIEEPVRDLVARVLDYQFATIGGYSLRSVPGLAFAENQHYGAVRDVEQMIAGDQVSHLDPREMVAAIVYLAAQGGYTERDLATLLRRSVVGLGVGEHAETPEYRTRPGRAAADPQAWFEAVVLHDVLRRSGLRL
;
A
#
# COMPACT_ATOMS: atom_id res chain seq x y z
N MET A 1 -13.06 -16.81 -39.29
CA MET A 1 -13.38 -16.64 -40.72
C MET A 1 -14.85 -16.26 -40.82
N ILE A 2 -15.16 -15.09 -41.39
CA ILE A 2 -16.54 -14.59 -41.51
C ILE A 2 -17.19 -15.22 -42.74
N ASP A 3 -18.42 -15.70 -42.59
CA ASP A 3 -19.25 -16.28 -43.65
C ASP A 3 -19.54 -15.24 -44.76
N PRO A 4 -19.27 -15.53 -46.04
CA PRO A 4 -19.59 -14.64 -47.17
C PRO A 4 -21.04 -14.14 -47.19
N ALA A 5 -22.01 -14.92 -46.72
CA ALA A 5 -23.41 -14.50 -46.68
C ALA A 5 -23.68 -13.38 -45.66
N SER A 6 -22.83 -13.26 -44.64
CA SER A 6 -22.91 -12.18 -43.64
C SER A 6 -22.38 -10.84 -44.18
N ILE A 7 -21.50 -10.88 -45.19
CA ILE A 7 -20.97 -9.68 -45.86
C ILE A 7 -22.01 -9.10 -46.82
N GLU A 8 -22.78 -9.95 -47.50
CA GLU A 8 -23.82 -9.54 -48.45
C GLU A 8 -25.02 -8.89 -47.74
N LEU A 9 -25.35 -9.35 -46.52
CA LEU A 9 -26.39 -8.77 -45.67
C LEU A 9 -26.03 -7.39 -45.09
N LEU A 10 -24.73 -7.12 -44.88
CA LEU A 10 -24.23 -5.80 -44.44
C LEU A 10 -24.16 -4.78 -45.59
N GLN A 11 -24.05 -5.23 -46.84
CA GLN A 11 -24.01 -4.34 -48.01
C GLN A 11 -25.40 -3.87 -48.48
N GLN A 12 -26.47 -4.59 -48.14
CA GLN A 12 -27.83 -4.26 -48.60
C GLN A 12 -28.60 -3.30 -47.68
N ARG A 13 -28.09 -2.95 -46.50
CA ARG A 13 -28.87 -2.20 -45.49
C ARG A 13 -28.39 -0.79 -45.16
N ASN A 14 -27.28 -0.34 -45.73
CA ASN A 14 -26.59 0.82 -45.18
C ASN A 14 -26.63 2.04 -46.10
N GLY A 15 -27.22 3.12 -45.59
CA GLY A 15 -27.15 4.44 -46.21
C GLY A 15 -25.76 5.07 -46.01
N PRO A 16 -25.46 6.21 -46.65
CA PRO A 16 -24.16 6.89 -46.52
C PRO A 16 -23.80 7.33 -45.09
N GLU A 17 -24.71 7.22 -44.13
CA GLU A 17 -24.52 7.57 -42.72
C GLU A 17 -23.85 6.45 -41.89
N ASP A 18 -23.90 5.18 -42.33
CA ASP A 18 -23.35 4.05 -41.55
C ASP A 18 -21.81 3.97 -41.59
N TRP A 19 -21.20 4.55 -42.63
CA TRP A 19 -19.74 4.68 -42.70
C TRP A 19 -19.19 5.54 -41.56
N ILE A 20 -19.97 6.49 -41.04
CA ILE A 20 -19.57 7.33 -39.91
C ILE A 20 -19.44 6.46 -38.65
N TYR A 21 -20.39 5.55 -38.40
CA TYR A 21 -20.32 4.65 -37.24
C TYR A 21 -19.17 3.64 -37.34
N ILE A 22 -18.87 3.15 -38.55
CA ILE A 22 -17.72 2.29 -38.80
C ILE A 22 -16.41 3.06 -38.56
N VAL A 23 -16.30 4.30 -39.05
CA VAL A 23 -15.12 5.15 -38.83
C VAL A 23 -14.95 5.50 -37.35
N ILE A 24 -16.03 5.84 -36.64
CA ILE A 24 -16.00 6.09 -35.18
C ILE A 24 -15.59 4.83 -34.43
N GLY A 25 -16.13 3.66 -34.78
CA GLY A 25 -15.77 2.37 -34.18
C GLY A 25 -14.30 2.01 -34.41
N VAL A 26 -13.76 2.27 -35.61
CA VAL A 26 -12.34 2.07 -35.93
C VAL A 26 -11.45 3.06 -35.19
N ILE A 27 -11.83 4.35 -35.11
CA ILE A 27 -11.09 5.35 -34.33
C ILE A 27 -11.09 4.98 -32.85
N TYR A 28 -12.22 4.53 -32.30
CA TYR A 28 -12.31 4.10 -30.91
C TYR A 28 -11.43 2.86 -30.66
N LEU A 29 -11.50 1.85 -31.54
CA LEU A 29 -10.67 0.65 -31.46
C LEU A 29 -9.18 0.99 -31.53
N LEU A 30 -8.78 1.81 -32.50
CA LEU A 30 -7.40 2.29 -32.63
C LEU A 30 -6.98 3.09 -31.40
N TRP A 31 -7.83 3.97 -30.87
CA TRP A 31 -7.56 4.72 -29.65
C TRP A 31 -7.40 3.80 -28.42
N SER A 32 -8.23 2.77 -28.26
CA SER A 32 -8.09 1.79 -27.17
C SER A 32 -6.84 0.92 -27.28
N ILE A 33 -6.31 0.70 -28.49
CA ILE A 33 -5.04 -0.01 -28.72
C ILE A 33 -3.84 0.93 -28.55
N PHE A 34 -3.92 2.16 -29.05
CA PHE A 34 -2.84 3.14 -29.02
C PHE A 34 -2.72 3.87 -27.68
N LYS A 35 -3.79 4.09 -26.92
CA LYS A 35 -3.74 4.77 -25.61
C LYS A 35 -2.82 4.05 -24.60
N PRO A 36 -2.86 2.70 -24.44
CA PRO A 36 -1.90 1.98 -23.62
C PRO A 36 -0.46 2.05 -24.16
N LEU A 37 -0.28 2.02 -25.49
CA LEU A 37 1.04 2.11 -26.12
C LEU A 37 1.66 3.51 -25.99
N LEU A 38 0.86 4.56 -26.15
CA LEU A 38 1.26 5.96 -25.97
C LEU A 38 1.53 6.25 -24.49
N LYS A 39 0.70 5.71 -23.58
CA LYS A 39 0.98 5.73 -22.13
C LYS A 39 2.30 5.01 -21.82
N ARG A 40 2.59 3.86 -22.45
CA ARG A 40 3.89 3.16 -22.33
C ARG A 40 5.06 3.97 -22.90
N PHE A 41 4.88 4.67 -24.01
CA PHE A 41 5.93 5.48 -24.64
C PHE A 41 6.22 6.76 -23.84
N LEU A 42 5.19 7.37 -23.26
CA LEU A 42 5.35 8.52 -22.36
C LEU A 42 5.89 8.11 -20.99
N GLN A 43 5.63 6.87 -20.55
CA GLN A 43 6.18 6.32 -19.30
C GLN A 43 7.55 5.62 -19.49
N SER A 44 8.01 5.38 -20.72
CA SER A 44 9.31 4.72 -20.96
C SER A 44 10.49 5.65 -20.71
N ASP A 45 10.31 6.96 -20.87
CA ASP A 45 11.36 7.95 -20.56
C ASP A 45 11.65 8.04 -19.04
N ASP A 46 10.71 7.61 -18.18
CA ASP A 46 10.90 7.53 -16.72
C ASP A 46 11.43 6.16 -16.24
N LYS A 47 11.44 5.12 -17.10
CA LYS A 47 11.70 3.72 -16.67
C LYS A 47 13.14 3.22 -16.82
N GLU A 48 14.05 3.98 -17.43
CA GLU A 48 15.47 3.57 -17.52
C GLU A 48 16.20 3.49 -16.15
N GLY A 49 15.54 3.85 -15.04
CA GLY A 49 16.07 3.71 -13.67
C GLY A 49 15.56 2.54 -12.82
N SER A 50 14.54 1.78 -13.26
CA SER A 50 13.72 0.96 -12.35
C SER A 50 14.14 -0.51 -12.16
N THR A 51 15.22 -1.01 -12.77
CA THR A 51 15.62 -2.44 -12.63
C THR A 51 16.33 -2.81 -11.32
N ALA A 52 16.30 -1.94 -10.30
CA ALA A 52 16.90 -2.19 -8.97
C ALA A 52 15.89 -2.69 -7.91
N SER A 53 14.69 -3.13 -8.32
CA SER A 53 13.54 -3.39 -7.44
C SER A 53 13.58 -4.69 -6.62
N GLY A 54 14.76 -5.21 -6.29
CA GLY A 54 14.87 -6.49 -5.57
C GLY A 54 16.04 -6.62 -4.60
N VAL A 55 16.79 -5.54 -4.34
CA VAL A 55 17.81 -5.60 -3.29
C VAL A 55 17.15 -5.20 -1.99
N GLU A 56 17.01 -6.15 -1.06
CA GLU A 56 16.56 -5.84 0.29
C GLU A 56 17.48 -4.76 0.87
N ILE A 57 16.90 -3.74 1.50
CA ILE A 57 17.67 -2.65 2.13
C ILE A 57 18.63 -3.22 3.18
N GLY A 58 18.23 -4.32 3.84
CA GLY A 58 19.09 -5.11 4.70
C GLY A 58 20.32 -5.66 3.98
N ASP A 59 20.23 -6.09 2.74
CA ASP A 59 21.38 -6.58 1.96
C ASP A 59 22.28 -5.44 1.50
N LEU A 60 21.70 -4.32 1.09
CA LEU A 60 22.45 -3.10 0.81
C LEU A 60 23.22 -2.61 2.06
N LEU A 61 22.60 -2.61 3.23
CA LEU A 61 23.27 -2.20 4.47
C LEU A 61 24.28 -3.25 4.95
N LYS A 62 23.98 -4.55 4.87
CA LYS A 62 24.92 -5.64 5.19
C LYS A 62 26.14 -5.64 4.27
N GLU A 63 25.99 -5.25 3.01
CA GLU A 63 27.15 -5.05 2.14
C GLU A 63 28.10 -3.99 2.73
N LEU A 64 27.64 -2.99 3.52
CA LEU A 64 28.52 -1.91 4.07
C LEU A 64 29.44 -2.49 5.13
N GLU A 65 28.96 -3.55 5.78
CA GLU A 65 29.62 -4.24 6.88
C GLU A 65 30.45 -5.45 6.40
N ALA A 66 30.26 -5.91 5.16
CA ALA A 66 30.88 -7.14 4.67
C ALA A 66 32.42 -7.05 4.57
N PRO A 67 33.16 -8.07 5.06
CA PRO A 67 34.61 -8.11 5.01
C PRO A 67 35.14 -8.25 3.58
N GLN A 68 36.29 -7.61 3.33
CA GLN A 68 36.73 -7.28 1.98
C GLN A 68 37.47 -8.43 1.28
N PRO A 69 37.28 -8.61 -0.04
CA PRO A 69 38.12 -9.51 -0.82
C PRO A 69 39.56 -8.98 -0.88
N GLN A 70 40.52 -9.84 -0.53
CA GLN A 70 41.95 -9.53 -0.69
C GLN A 70 42.32 -9.59 -2.17
N THR A 71 42.78 -8.47 -2.74
CA THR A 71 43.24 -8.42 -4.13
C THR A 71 44.76 -8.25 -4.21
N THR A 72 45.40 -9.01 -5.09
CA THR A 72 46.83 -8.91 -5.43
C THR A 72 47.10 -7.79 -6.45
N PRO A 73 48.21 -7.05 -6.36
CA PRO A 73 48.51 -5.94 -7.27
C PRO A 73 49.05 -6.46 -8.62
N ARG A 74 48.56 -5.92 -9.75
CA ARG A 74 49.17 -6.11 -11.08
C ARG A 74 49.11 -4.82 -11.92
N GLY A 75 50.26 -4.13 -11.97
CA GLY A 75 50.88 -3.58 -13.18
C GLY A 75 50.05 -2.69 -14.12
N ASN A 76 49.65 -1.50 -13.66
CA ASN A 76 49.66 -0.20 -14.36
C ASN A 76 49.04 0.86 -13.41
N ASP A 77 49.70 0.99 -12.25
CA ASP A 77 49.05 1.43 -11.01
C ASP A 77 48.88 2.95 -10.88
N GLU A 78 49.80 3.79 -11.36
CA GLU A 78 49.76 5.23 -11.01
C GLU A 78 48.63 5.99 -11.71
N GLU A 79 48.45 5.83 -13.02
CA GLU A 79 47.38 6.52 -13.75
C GLU A 79 46.00 6.01 -13.32
N SER A 80 45.87 4.70 -13.11
CA SER A 80 44.65 4.06 -12.63
C SER A 80 44.30 4.51 -11.21
N ARG A 81 45.30 4.65 -10.32
CA ARG A 81 45.11 5.21 -8.97
C ARG A 81 44.70 6.68 -9.01
N GLY A 82 45.33 7.47 -9.89
CA GLY A 82 44.96 8.88 -10.09
C GLY A 82 43.48 9.03 -10.47
N ARG A 83 43.01 8.27 -11.46
CA ARG A 83 41.59 8.25 -11.86
C ARG A 83 40.68 7.72 -10.74
N GLY A 84 41.12 6.71 -9.99
CA GLY A 84 40.38 6.19 -8.84
C GLY A 84 40.19 7.25 -7.75
N LYS A 85 41.22 8.05 -7.49
CA LYS A 85 41.19 9.17 -6.54
C LYS A 85 40.20 10.23 -6.97
N GLU A 86 40.29 10.68 -8.21
CA GLU A 86 39.38 11.68 -8.79
C GLU A 86 37.91 11.21 -8.72
N LYS A 87 37.64 9.93 -9.05
CA LYS A 87 36.31 9.33 -8.91
C LYS A 87 35.81 9.39 -7.46
N LEU A 88 36.62 8.97 -6.48
CA LEU A 88 36.24 9.00 -5.07
C LEU A 88 36.05 10.42 -4.54
N GLU A 89 36.88 11.39 -4.95
CA GLU A 89 36.71 12.81 -4.62
C GLU A 89 35.39 13.36 -5.16
N ALA A 90 35.01 13.00 -6.40
CA ALA A 90 33.71 13.34 -6.98
C ALA A 90 32.53 12.68 -6.26
N VAL A 91 32.69 11.44 -5.78
CA VAL A 91 31.69 10.77 -4.94
C VAL A 91 31.55 11.49 -3.59
N ILE A 92 32.65 11.87 -2.93
CA ILE A 92 32.62 12.63 -1.68
C ILE A 92 31.89 13.94 -1.86
N SER A 93 32.23 14.72 -2.90
CA SER A 93 31.56 16.00 -3.17
C SER A 93 30.04 15.81 -3.29
N ARG A 94 29.58 14.81 -4.04
CA ARG A 94 28.15 14.50 -4.18
C ARG A 94 27.50 14.02 -2.88
N ALA A 95 28.19 13.19 -2.10
CA ALA A 95 27.70 12.70 -0.81
C ALA A 95 27.55 13.83 0.21
N THR A 96 28.52 14.77 0.26
CA THR A 96 28.45 15.96 1.11
C THR A 96 27.31 16.89 0.67
N THR A 97 27.14 17.15 -0.63
CA THR A 97 26.00 17.93 -1.14
C THR A 97 24.67 17.29 -0.75
N LEU A 98 24.55 15.97 -0.88
CA LEU A 98 23.36 15.23 -0.45
C LEU A 98 23.11 15.37 1.06
N GLN A 99 24.15 15.26 1.89
CA GLN A 99 24.04 15.44 3.34
C GLN A 99 23.51 16.83 3.69
N THR A 100 24.05 17.88 3.08
CA THR A 100 23.58 19.25 3.27
C THR A 100 22.13 19.41 2.82
N ALA A 101 21.76 18.89 1.65
CA ALA A 101 20.39 18.98 1.15
C ALA A 101 19.37 18.27 2.06
N ILE A 102 19.75 17.14 2.67
CA ILE A 102 18.89 16.46 3.66
C ILE A 102 18.73 17.30 4.94
N GLN A 103 19.80 17.93 5.42
CA GLN A 103 19.73 18.81 6.60
C GLN A 103 18.85 20.03 6.34
N GLU A 104 19.00 20.66 5.17
CA GLU A 104 18.16 21.78 4.74
C GLU A 104 16.69 21.36 4.62
N LEU A 105 16.41 20.19 4.04
CA LEU A 105 15.05 19.67 3.93
C LEU A 105 14.43 19.37 5.30
N ILE A 106 15.19 18.77 6.23
CA ILE A 106 14.71 18.51 7.60
C ILE A 106 14.35 19.83 8.29
N ALA A 107 15.20 20.86 8.15
CA ALA A 107 14.90 22.19 8.69
C ALA A 107 13.65 22.83 8.06
N GLU A 108 13.43 22.63 6.76
CA GLU A 108 12.22 23.10 6.07
C GLU A 108 10.95 22.37 6.56
N ILE A 109 11.05 21.06 6.79
CA ILE A 109 9.98 20.23 7.34
C ILE A 109 9.66 20.64 8.78
N GLU A 110 10.67 20.93 9.59
CA GLU A 110 10.51 21.41 10.98
C GLU A 110 9.68 22.70 11.04
N LEU A 111 9.87 23.58 10.04
CA LEU A 111 9.11 24.83 9.90
C LEU A 111 7.70 24.63 9.31
N THR A 112 7.35 23.42 8.91
CA THR A 112 6.04 23.08 8.31
C THR A 112 5.19 22.33 9.34
N PRO A 113 4.23 22.98 10.02
CA PRO A 113 3.52 22.39 11.17
C PRO A 113 2.86 21.03 10.88
N SER A 114 2.29 20.87 9.69
CA SER A 114 1.63 19.63 9.27
C SER A 114 2.58 18.47 9.02
N MET A 115 3.90 18.71 9.00
CA MET A 115 4.92 17.72 8.68
C MET A 115 5.96 17.57 9.80
N PHE A 116 5.88 18.36 10.87
CA PHE A 116 6.84 18.34 11.98
C PHE A 116 7.05 16.93 12.57
N HIS A 117 6.00 16.11 12.61
CA HIS A 117 6.07 14.74 13.10
C HIS A 117 6.96 13.80 12.24
N PHE A 118 7.36 14.21 11.04
CA PHE A 118 8.31 13.49 10.18
C PHE A 118 9.77 13.80 10.51
N VAL A 119 10.07 14.87 11.25
CA VAL A 119 11.45 15.25 11.60
C VAL A 119 12.15 14.13 12.35
N ALA A 120 11.54 13.65 13.45
CA ALA A 120 12.15 12.63 14.29
C ALA A 120 12.48 11.32 13.54
N PRO A 121 11.58 10.75 12.71
CA PRO A 121 11.93 9.61 11.85
C PRO A 121 13.12 9.88 10.90
N LEU A 122 13.16 11.05 10.26
CA LEU A 122 14.22 11.40 9.31
C LEU A 122 15.57 11.62 10.00
N GLU A 123 15.59 12.28 11.15
CA GLU A 123 16.80 12.47 11.97
C GLU A 123 17.31 11.17 12.56
N ALA A 124 16.42 10.25 12.95
CA ALA A 124 16.79 8.97 13.55
C ALA A 124 17.30 7.95 12.51
N ASN A 125 16.75 7.97 11.29
CA ASN A 125 17.03 6.94 10.30
C ASN A 125 17.81 7.44 9.08
N LEU A 126 17.32 8.50 8.41
CA LEU A 126 17.90 8.94 7.13
C LEU A 126 19.21 9.70 7.32
N GLN A 127 19.24 10.68 8.24
CA GLN A 127 20.42 11.52 8.46
C GLN A 127 21.66 10.72 8.91
N PRO A 128 21.57 9.75 9.86
CA PRO A 128 22.73 8.97 10.28
C PRO A 128 23.26 8.07 9.16
N GLN A 129 22.37 7.51 8.34
CA GLN A 129 22.74 6.67 7.19
C GLN A 129 23.53 7.46 6.13
N VAL A 130 23.11 8.69 5.81
CA VAL A 130 23.86 9.55 4.88
C VAL A 130 25.17 10.04 5.50
N ALA A 131 25.19 10.33 6.80
CA ALA A 131 26.43 10.67 7.50
C ALA A 131 27.44 9.50 7.48
N GLU A 132 26.96 8.26 7.63
CA GLU A 132 27.81 7.06 7.53
C GLU A 132 28.33 6.85 6.12
N LEU A 133 27.51 7.06 5.09
CA LEU A 133 27.96 7.07 3.69
C LEU A 133 29.13 8.04 3.50
N VAL A 134 28.99 9.30 3.93
CA VAL A 134 30.04 10.32 3.83
C VAL A 134 31.31 9.89 4.57
N ARG A 135 31.18 9.35 5.80
CA ARG A 135 32.32 8.83 6.56
C ARG A 135 33.02 7.68 5.84
N GLY A 136 32.28 6.74 5.26
CA GLY A 136 32.79 5.61 4.50
C GLY A 136 33.59 6.04 3.28
N VAL A 137 33.06 6.97 2.48
CA VAL A 137 33.80 7.46 1.29
C VAL A 137 35.07 8.21 1.70
N HIS A 138 35.03 9.00 2.77
CA HIS A 138 36.22 9.65 3.31
C HIS A 138 37.27 8.66 3.83
N ALA A 139 36.86 7.58 4.49
CA ALA A 139 37.77 6.55 4.95
C ALA A 139 38.50 5.88 3.78
N ASP A 140 37.76 5.58 2.70
CA ASP A 140 38.33 4.95 1.52
C ASP A 140 39.24 5.86 0.72
N LEU A 141 38.91 7.15 0.62
CA LEU A 141 39.82 8.12 0.01
C LEU A 141 41.14 8.21 0.79
N ARG A 142 41.10 8.17 2.14
CA ARG A 142 42.33 8.14 2.96
C ARG A 142 43.12 6.85 2.81
N ALA A 143 42.43 5.74 2.57
CA ALA A 143 43.04 4.43 2.41
C ALA A 143 43.40 4.09 0.95
N ILE A 144 43.25 5.03 0.02
CA ILE A 144 43.27 4.74 -1.42
C ILE A 144 44.58 4.08 -1.88
N ASP A 145 45.72 4.46 -1.30
CA ASP A 145 47.03 3.88 -1.64
C ASP A 145 47.14 2.40 -1.23
N ALA A 146 46.37 2.00 -0.21
CA ALA A 146 46.27 0.61 0.23
C ALA A 146 45.19 -0.18 -0.54
N LEU A 147 44.30 0.50 -1.28
CA LEU A 147 43.26 -0.13 -2.08
C LEU A 147 43.78 -0.44 -3.48
N GLY A 148 43.53 -1.67 -3.95
CA GLY A 148 43.73 -1.99 -5.37
C GLY A 148 42.71 -1.26 -6.25
N THR A 149 43.06 -1.00 -7.53
CA THR A 149 42.18 -0.31 -8.50
C THR A 149 40.78 -0.93 -8.59
N SER A 150 40.70 -2.27 -8.63
CA SER A 150 39.43 -3.01 -8.67
C SER A 150 38.55 -2.73 -7.43
N ALA A 151 39.17 -2.69 -6.24
CA ALA A 151 38.44 -2.38 -5.01
C ALA A 151 37.92 -0.93 -5.03
N VAL A 152 38.74 0.03 -5.48
CA VAL A 152 38.31 1.43 -5.63
C VAL A 152 37.11 1.55 -6.57
N GLU A 153 37.11 0.83 -7.70
CA GLU A 153 36.03 0.88 -8.68
C GLU A 153 34.73 0.23 -8.19
N GLN A 154 34.82 -0.93 -7.53
CA GLN A 154 33.67 -1.59 -6.89
C GLN A 154 33.04 -0.68 -5.82
N ARG A 155 33.87 -0.08 -4.96
CA ARG A 155 33.39 0.81 -3.90
C ARG A 155 32.79 2.10 -4.45
N THR A 156 33.42 2.70 -5.46
CA THR A 156 32.86 3.88 -6.16
C THR A 156 31.47 3.57 -6.72
N THR A 157 31.34 2.48 -7.48
CA THR A 157 30.06 2.03 -8.08
C THR A 157 28.99 1.83 -7.00
N ARG A 158 29.40 1.31 -5.86
CA ARG A 158 28.54 1.06 -4.72
C ARG A 158 28.08 2.37 -4.04
N TYR A 159 28.98 3.30 -3.77
CA TYR A 159 28.63 4.62 -3.26
C TYR A 159 27.73 5.39 -4.22
N GLU A 160 27.95 5.29 -5.53
CA GLU A 160 27.06 5.91 -6.51
C GLU A 160 25.64 5.31 -6.51
N ARG A 161 25.50 4.01 -6.20
CA ARG A 161 24.19 3.40 -5.95
C ARG A 161 23.50 4.02 -4.73
N TYR A 162 24.20 4.18 -3.60
CA TYR A 162 23.64 4.83 -2.42
C TYR A 162 23.27 6.29 -2.64
N ILE A 163 24.14 7.06 -3.32
CA ILE A 163 23.85 8.46 -3.64
C ILE A 163 22.59 8.56 -4.52
N ARG A 164 22.42 7.69 -5.53
CA ARG A 164 21.20 7.66 -6.35
C ARG A 164 19.96 7.29 -5.55
N TYR A 165 20.08 6.32 -4.64
CA TYR A 165 19.03 5.92 -3.72
C TYR A 165 18.56 7.10 -2.87
N TYR A 166 19.46 7.72 -2.10
CA TYR A 166 19.10 8.83 -1.20
C TYR A 166 18.65 10.09 -1.95
N ASN A 167 19.17 10.38 -3.15
CA ASN A 167 18.65 11.45 -3.99
C ASN A 167 17.21 11.20 -4.44
N SER A 168 16.80 9.95 -4.61
CA SER A 168 15.42 9.61 -4.98
C SER A 168 14.49 9.72 -3.78
N THR A 169 14.95 9.30 -2.60
CA THR A 169 14.28 9.55 -1.31
C THR A 169 14.09 11.05 -1.07
N LEU A 170 15.15 11.86 -1.22
CA LEU A 170 15.11 13.31 -1.07
C LEU A 170 14.06 13.94 -2.02
N ARG A 171 14.12 13.59 -3.31
CA ARG A 171 13.16 14.08 -4.31
C ARG A 171 11.72 13.77 -3.95
N LEU A 172 11.45 12.58 -3.41
CA LEU A 172 10.12 12.22 -2.98
C LEU A 172 9.66 13.01 -1.75
N ILE A 173 10.50 13.15 -0.72
CA ILE A 173 10.13 13.95 0.45
C ILE A 173 9.89 15.41 0.05
N THR A 174 10.70 15.96 -0.86
CA THR A 174 10.44 17.28 -1.45
C THR A 174 9.12 17.32 -2.23
N LYS A 175 8.76 16.26 -2.98
CA LYS A 175 7.44 16.18 -3.65
C LYS A 175 6.30 16.19 -2.63
N ILE A 176 6.42 15.44 -1.54
CA ILE A 176 5.44 15.40 -0.45
C ILE A 176 5.28 16.80 0.15
N LEU A 177 6.38 17.47 0.46
CA LEU A 177 6.38 18.83 0.99
C LEU A 177 5.65 19.80 0.04
N ARG A 178 6.02 19.80 -1.25
CA ARG A 178 5.40 20.66 -2.27
C ARG A 178 3.93 20.35 -2.53
N SER A 179 3.52 19.09 -2.41
CA SER A 179 2.09 18.72 -2.53
C SER A 179 1.21 19.39 -1.47
N ARG A 180 1.84 19.90 -0.39
CA ARG A 180 1.20 20.55 0.75
C ARG A 180 1.37 22.09 0.73
N ASP A 181 1.80 22.67 -0.39
CA ASP A 181 1.91 24.13 -0.54
C ASP A 181 0.53 24.81 -0.47
N ALA A 182 -0.48 24.18 -1.10
CA ALA A 182 -1.85 24.68 -1.06
C ALA A 182 -2.53 24.30 0.27
N ARG A 183 -2.99 25.30 1.03
CA ARG A 183 -3.62 25.10 2.35
C ARG A 183 -4.70 24.02 2.34
N ALA A 184 -5.61 24.03 1.36
CA ALA A 184 -6.69 23.04 1.30
C ALA A 184 -6.18 21.60 1.16
N VAL A 185 -5.13 21.39 0.35
CA VAL A 185 -4.51 20.08 0.15
C VAL A 185 -3.68 19.68 1.37
N ARG A 186 -2.96 20.63 1.97
CA ARG A 186 -2.21 20.40 3.22
C ARG A 186 -3.11 19.94 4.35
N ASP A 187 -4.18 20.68 4.59
CA ASP A 187 -5.14 20.37 5.63
C ASP A 187 -5.77 19.00 5.29
N LEU A 188 -6.09 18.74 4.00
CA LEU A 188 -6.61 17.46 3.54
C LEU A 188 -5.73 16.29 3.97
N LEU A 189 -4.48 16.35 3.52
CA LEU A 189 -3.49 15.30 3.73
C LEU A 189 -3.10 15.15 5.19
N ALA A 190 -3.09 16.22 5.99
CA ALA A 190 -2.81 16.11 7.43
C ALA A 190 -3.88 15.30 8.18
N ASP A 191 -5.15 15.44 7.82
CA ASP A 191 -6.21 14.61 8.41
C ASP A 191 -6.09 13.15 7.93
N ALA A 192 -5.68 12.94 6.68
CA ALA A 192 -5.41 11.59 6.16
C ALA A 192 -4.21 10.95 6.86
N ASP A 193 -3.11 11.68 7.08
CA ASP A 193 -1.97 11.25 7.90
C ASP A 193 -2.43 10.82 9.29
N ARG A 194 -3.35 11.59 9.89
CA ARG A 194 -3.91 11.28 11.20
C ARG A 194 -4.71 9.98 11.20
N VAL A 195 -5.49 9.70 10.17
CA VAL A 195 -6.19 8.40 10.03
C VAL A 195 -5.20 7.28 9.80
N ALA A 196 -4.19 7.49 8.95
CA ALA A 196 -3.17 6.50 8.63
C ALA A 196 -2.33 6.12 9.86
N ASP A 197 -1.90 7.10 10.65
CA ASP A 197 -1.22 6.87 11.93
C ASP A 197 -2.09 6.01 12.86
N ARG A 198 -3.39 6.29 12.97
CA ARG A 198 -4.30 5.48 13.80
C ARG A 198 -4.50 4.06 13.27
N CYS A 199 -4.47 3.85 11.96
CA CYS A 199 -4.47 2.51 11.37
C CYS A 199 -3.18 1.75 11.70
N PHE A 200 -2.05 2.46 11.78
CA PHE A 200 -0.75 1.89 12.06
C PHE A 200 -0.48 1.63 13.55
N ASP A 201 -1.08 2.45 14.43
CA ASP A 201 -0.90 2.43 15.88
C ASP A 201 -0.88 1.01 16.49
N PRO A 202 -1.85 0.11 16.20
CA PRO A 202 -1.87 -1.22 16.79
C PRO A 202 -0.62 -2.05 16.48
N MET A 203 -0.21 -2.05 15.20
CA MET A 203 0.98 -2.78 14.76
C MET A 203 2.25 -2.16 15.32
N ARG A 204 2.33 -0.82 15.32
CA ARG A 204 3.48 -0.07 15.86
C ARG A 204 3.65 -0.32 17.36
N SER A 205 2.60 -0.13 18.16
CA SER A 205 2.65 -0.36 19.61
C SER A 205 2.92 -1.82 19.96
N PHE A 206 2.35 -2.75 19.19
CA PHE A 206 2.68 -4.16 19.32
C PHE A 206 4.16 -4.41 19.03
N ALA A 207 4.68 -3.82 17.96
CA ALA A 207 6.05 -4.02 17.54
C ALA A 207 7.07 -3.43 18.53
N GLU A 208 6.81 -2.23 19.05
CA GLU A 208 7.65 -1.58 20.07
C GLU A 208 7.77 -2.41 21.37
N THR A 209 6.78 -3.25 21.65
CA THR A 209 6.79 -4.14 22.82
C THR A 209 7.55 -5.44 22.58
N HIS A 210 7.68 -5.87 21.32
CA HIS A 210 8.17 -7.22 20.97
C HIS A 210 9.42 -7.25 20.08
N PHE A 211 9.79 -6.14 19.45
CA PHE A 211 10.96 -6.02 18.57
C PHE A 211 11.76 -4.78 18.91
N ASP A 212 13.07 -4.94 18.98
CA ASP A 212 13.98 -3.84 19.35
C ASP A 212 14.00 -2.72 18.31
N ASN A 213 13.69 -3.01 17.03
CA ASN A 213 13.94 -2.09 15.91
C ASN A 213 12.87 -2.17 14.81
N TYR A 214 11.60 -1.91 15.13
CA TYR A 214 10.58 -1.72 14.08
C TYR A 214 10.81 -0.38 13.35
N PRO A 215 11.04 -0.38 12.01
CA PRO A 215 11.59 0.78 11.31
C PRO A 215 10.56 1.90 11.12
N VAL A 216 9.30 1.55 10.83
CA VAL A 216 8.28 2.54 10.48
C VAL A 216 7.75 3.24 11.73
N LYS A 217 7.87 4.57 11.74
CA LYS A 217 7.50 5.43 12.86
C LYS A 217 6.32 6.33 12.57
N SER A 218 6.06 6.72 11.33
CA SER A 218 4.92 7.58 10.98
C SER A 218 4.38 7.27 9.59
N ALA A 219 3.10 7.52 9.35
CA ALA A 219 2.51 7.44 8.03
C ALA A 219 2.47 8.83 7.36
N VAL A 220 2.67 8.87 6.04
CA VAL A 220 2.60 10.08 5.24
C VAL A 220 1.78 9.83 3.98
N CYS A 221 0.68 10.56 3.85
CA CYS A 221 -0.22 10.49 2.73
C CYS A 221 0.23 11.41 1.60
N LEU A 222 0.02 10.95 0.37
CA LEU A 222 0.28 11.66 -0.87
C LEU A 222 -0.86 11.39 -1.86
N LEU A 223 -1.32 12.44 -2.55
CA LEU A 223 -2.15 12.28 -3.74
C LEU A 223 -1.24 11.92 -4.93
N GLU A 224 -1.53 10.79 -5.58
CA GLU A 224 -0.83 10.24 -6.75
C GLU A 224 0.68 9.92 -6.66
N GLY A 225 1.02 8.92 -7.49
CA GLY A 225 2.38 8.57 -7.86
C GLY A 225 2.87 7.33 -7.13
N ARG A 226 2.39 6.15 -7.54
CA ARG A 226 2.96 4.88 -7.10
C ARG A 226 4.32 4.67 -7.74
N ASP A 227 5.37 4.94 -6.97
CA ASP A 227 6.68 4.33 -7.18
C ASP A 227 6.93 3.36 -6.02
N LEU A 228 6.62 2.08 -6.26
CA LEU A 228 6.81 0.99 -5.30
C LEU A 228 8.26 0.92 -4.81
N ALA A 229 9.22 1.13 -5.72
CA ALA A 229 10.64 1.08 -5.39
C ALA A 229 11.03 2.20 -4.43
N VAL A 230 10.31 3.33 -4.43
CA VAL A 230 10.55 4.47 -3.53
C VAL A 230 9.76 4.35 -2.23
N SER A 231 8.58 3.72 -2.24
CA SER A 231 7.74 3.50 -1.05
C SER A 231 8.49 2.68 0.02
N ASN A 232 9.21 1.64 -0.40
CA ASN A 232 10.07 0.84 0.50
C ASN A 232 11.25 1.65 1.08
N GLN A 233 11.74 2.65 0.36
CA GLN A 233 12.87 3.48 0.80
C GLN A 233 12.46 4.39 1.94
N LEU A 234 11.28 5.00 1.83
CA LEU A 234 10.74 5.84 2.89
C LEU A 234 10.45 5.01 4.14
N ALA A 235 9.95 3.78 3.98
CA ALA A 235 9.69 2.91 5.12
C ALA A 235 10.97 2.65 5.95
N ALA A 236 12.11 2.46 5.28
CA ALA A 236 13.42 2.34 5.94
C ALA A 236 13.94 3.65 6.55
N ALA A 237 13.46 4.81 6.06
CA ALA A 237 13.64 6.11 6.71
C ALA A 237 12.63 6.35 7.86
N GLY A 238 11.78 5.37 8.16
CA GLY A 238 10.76 5.43 9.19
C GLY A 238 9.45 6.09 8.79
N LEU A 239 9.23 6.32 7.50
CA LEU A 239 8.03 6.94 6.94
C LEU A 239 7.27 5.95 6.04
N ALA A 240 6.06 5.58 6.41
CA ALA A 240 5.17 4.79 5.57
C ALA A 240 4.46 5.69 4.56
N LEU A 241 4.77 5.54 3.28
CA LEU A 241 4.09 6.29 2.22
C LEU A 241 2.73 5.67 1.90
N ILE A 242 1.67 6.47 1.99
CA ILE A 242 0.28 6.08 1.76
C ILE A 242 -0.23 6.79 0.51
N HIS A 243 -0.50 6.03 -0.54
CA HIS A 243 -0.98 6.57 -1.81
C HIS A 243 -2.49 6.70 -1.79
N LEU A 244 -2.98 7.91 -2.05
CA LEU A 244 -4.41 8.19 -2.11
C LEU A 244 -4.84 8.49 -3.56
N PRO A 245 -6.06 8.08 -3.96
CA PRO A 245 -6.65 8.49 -5.23
C PRO A 245 -6.77 10.01 -5.39
N ASP A 246 -6.77 10.51 -6.62
CA ASP A 246 -6.96 11.94 -6.91
C ASP A 246 -8.27 12.52 -6.37
N ASP A 247 -9.32 11.70 -6.45
CA ASP A 247 -10.68 12.05 -6.05
C ASP A 247 -10.95 11.78 -4.55
N PHE A 248 -9.91 11.43 -3.79
CA PHE A 248 -9.99 11.15 -2.36
C PHE A 248 -10.59 12.33 -1.56
N ALA A 249 -10.34 13.57 -1.99
CA ALA A 249 -10.84 14.76 -1.31
C ALA A 249 -12.36 14.92 -1.43
N GLN A 250 -12.93 14.40 -2.52
CA GLN A 250 -14.33 14.61 -2.89
C GLN A 250 -15.21 13.44 -2.47
N ASN A 251 -14.62 12.28 -2.18
CA ASN A 251 -15.36 11.05 -1.93
C ASN A 251 -15.03 10.45 -0.55
N VAL A 252 -15.96 10.58 0.41
CA VAL A 252 -15.74 10.08 1.78
C VAL A 252 -15.59 8.56 1.81
N THR A 253 -16.19 7.85 0.84
CA THR A 253 -16.12 6.39 0.77
C THR A 253 -14.75 5.85 0.37
N LEU A 254 -13.83 6.70 -0.10
CA LEU A 254 -12.45 6.30 -0.42
C LEU A 254 -11.50 6.34 0.78
N TRP A 255 -11.90 6.93 1.92
CA TRP A 255 -11.06 7.01 3.12
C TRP A 255 -10.58 5.65 3.67
N PRO A 256 -11.38 4.57 3.63
CA PRO A 256 -10.93 3.25 4.07
C PRO A 256 -9.78 2.66 3.26
N ALA A 257 -9.49 3.17 2.05
CA ALA A 257 -8.33 2.76 1.26
C ALA A 257 -7.01 3.00 2.00
N ILE A 258 -6.97 3.93 2.96
CA ILE A 258 -5.82 4.15 3.84
C ILE A 258 -5.39 2.85 4.54
N ALA A 259 -6.34 2.06 5.06
CA ALA A 259 -5.97 0.82 5.76
C ALA A 259 -5.42 -0.25 4.81
N HIS A 260 -5.83 -0.24 3.54
CA HIS A 260 -5.27 -1.14 2.53
C HIS A 260 -3.80 -0.81 2.25
N GLU A 261 -3.48 0.46 2.00
CA GLU A 261 -2.10 0.93 1.84
C GLU A 261 -1.25 0.67 3.10
N ILE A 262 -1.83 0.83 4.28
CA ILE A 262 -1.17 0.45 5.53
C ILE A 262 -0.94 -1.07 5.62
N GLY A 263 -1.85 -1.88 5.09
CA GLY A 263 -1.69 -3.32 4.95
C GLY A 263 -0.46 -3.69 4.12
N HIS A 264 -0.23 -3.01 2.99
CA HIS A 264 1.01 -3.17 2.20
C HIS A 264 2.25 -2.86 3.04
N VAL A 265 2.24 -1.73 3.74
CA VAL A 265 3.36 -1.32 4.60
C VAL A 265 3.60 -2.38 5.69
N ALA A 266 2.55 -2.86 6.37
CA ALA A 266 2.70 -3.89 7.39
C ALA A 266 3.26 -5.19 6.80
N TYR A 267 2.75 -5.64 5.65
CA TYR A 267 3.22 -6.82 4.95
C TYR A 267 4.73 -6.75 4.65
N LEU A 268 5.19 -5.62 4.11
CA LEU A 268 6.57 -5.45 3.64
C LEU A 268 7.57 -5.09 4.75
N THR A 269 7.12 -4.42 5.82
CA THR A 269 8.04 -3.84 6.82
C THR A 269 8.08 -4.61 8.13
N PHE A 270 7.08 -5.46 8.41
CA PHE A 270 7.08 -6.27 9.61
C PHE A 270 8.01 -7.47 9.43
N PRO A 271 9.07 -7.63 10.26
CA PRO A 271 10.12 -8.61 10.00
C PRO A 271 9.58 -10.04 9.82
N GLY A 272 9.75 -10.60 8.62
CA GLY A 272 9.37 -11.98 8.30
C GLY A 272 7.88 -12.20 7.98
N LEU A 273 7.03 -11.18 8.10
CA LEU A 273 5.57 -11.33 7.98
C LEU A 273 5.16 -11.73 6.55
N ALA A 274 5.74 -11.11 5.53
CA ALA A 274 5.50 -11.45 4.13
C ALA A 274 5.83 -12.92 3.83
N GLU A 275 6.96 -13.41 4.34
CA GLU A 275 7.39 -14.79 4.16
C GLU A 275 6.47 -15.77 4.88
N GLU A 276 6.06 -15.46 6.11
CA GLU A 276 5.12 -16.30 6.85
C GLU A 276 3.76 -16.38 6.14
N PHE A 277 3.25 -15.23 5.70
CA PHE A 277 1.97 -15.15 4.99
C PHE A 277 2.05 -15.89 3.64
N THR A 278 3.14 -15.72 2.88
CA THR A 278 3.34 -16.42 1.62
C THR A 278 3.34 -17.94 1.80
N ARG A 279 3.80 -18.46 2.95
CA ARG A 279 3.70 -19.91 3.25
C ARG A 279 2.27 -20.40 3.51
N LEU A 280 1.33 -19.51 3.80
CA LEU A 280 -0.09 -19.85 3.94
C LEU A 280 -0.80 -19.90 2.58
N MET A 281 -0.23 -19.27 1.54
CA MET A 281 -0.78 -19.30 0.19
C MET A 281 -0.87 -20.75 -0.33
N PRO A 282 -1.89 -21.07 -1.15
CA PRO A 282 -2.08 -22.43 -1.64
C PRO A 282 -0.96 -22.89 -2.60
N GLY A 283 -0.23 -21.95 -3.21
CA GLY A 283 0.87 -22.22 -4.14
C GLY A 283 2.04 -21.24 -4.00
N ARG A 284 2.99 -21.32 -4.94
CA ARG A 284 4.05 -20.31 -5.10
C ARG A 284 3.63 -19.28 -6.14
N PRO A 285 4.02 -18.00 -6.03
CA PRO A 285 3.66 -16.99 -7.01
C PRO A 285 4.03 -17.42 -8.44
N ALA A 286 3.09 -17.27 -9.37
CA ALA A 286 3.33 -17.53 -10.78
C ALA A 286 4.42 -16.61 -11.33
N GLN A 287 5.48 -17.19 -11.91
CA GLN A 287 6.60 -16.42 -12.46
C GLN A 287 6.37 -15.96 -13.91
N GLN A 288 5.43 -16.60 -14.61
CA GLN A 288 5.10 -16.38 -16.02
C GLN A 288 3.60 -16.60 -16.24
N LEU A 289 3.09 -16.03 -17.34
CA LEU A 289 1.72 -16.32 -17.78
C LEU A 289 1.56 -17.80 -18.13
N PHE A 290 0.44 -18.39 -17.73
CA PHE A 290 0.03 -19.70 -18.22
C PHE A 290 -0.42 -19.57 -19.67
N TRP A 291 0.31 -20.22 -20.57
CA TRP A 291 -0.02 -20.22 -22.00
C TRP A 291 -1.21 -21.16 -22.23
N VAL A 292 -2.34 -20.59 -22.68
CA VAL A 292 -3.67 -21.23 -22.83
C VAL A 292 -3.70 -22.50 -23.71
N THR A 293 -2.61 -22.84 -24.40
CA THR A 293 -2.48 -24.18 -25.02
C THR A 293 -2.43 -25.32 -24.00
N GLN A 294 -2.19 -25.02 -22.72
CA GLN A 294 -2.21 -25.97 -21.62
C GLN A 294 -3.58 -25.97 -20.94
N GLN A 295 -4.09 -27.14 -20.56
CA GLN A 295 -5.25 -27.23 -19.68
C GLN A 295 -4.89 -26.56 -18.34
N LEU A 296 -5.70 -25.60 -17.88
CA LEU A 296 -5.55 -25.01 -16.55
C LEU A 296 -5.72 -26.12 -15.50
N THR A 297 -4.75 -26.24 -14.60
CA THR A 297 -4.78 -27.19 -13.49
C THR A 297 -5.09 -26.46 -12.20
N SER A 298 -5.47 -27.17 -11.13
CA SER A 298 -5.62 -26.57 -9.80
C SER A 298 -4.33 -25.88 -9.34
N GLN A 299 -3.17 -26.48 -9.63
CA GLN A 299 -1.87 -25.89 -9.33
C GLN A 299 -1.68 -24.52 -9.99
N HIS A 300 -2.10 -24.33 -11.25
CA HIS A 300 -2.00 -23.02 -11.91
C HIS A 300 -2.88 -21.98 -11.21
N ILE A 301 -4.05 -22.37 -10.69
CA ILE A 301 -4.93 -21.49 -9.94
C ILE A 301 -4.29 -21.12 -8.59
N ASP A 302 -3.70 -22.09 -7.88
CA ASP A 302 -3.00 -21.85 -6.62
C ASP A 302 -1.82 -20.89 -6.80
N GLU A 303 -1.06 -21.05 -7.89
CA GLU A 303 0.06 -20.18 -8.24
C GLU A 303 -0.40 -18.76 -8.64
N LEU A 304 -1.54 -18.65 -9.34
CA LEU A 304 -2.16 -17.38 -9.67
C LEU A 304 -2.61 -16.62 -8.41
N ILE A 305 -3.30 -17.30 -7.48
CA ILE A 305 -3.74 -16.70 -6.22
C ILE A 305 -2.52 -16.27 -5.39
N ALA A 306 -1.45 -17.08 -5.36
CA ALA A 306 -0.21 -16.76 -4.67
C ALA A 306 0.49 -15.50 -5.22
N THR A 307 0.29 -15.15 -6.50
CA THR A 307 0.81 -13.89 -7.07
C THR A 307 0.22 -12.65 -6.40
N TRP A 308 -0.99 -12.74 -5.85
CA TRP A 308 -1.68 -11.62 -5.22
C TRP A 308 -1.56 -11.58 -3.70
N ALA A 309 -0.65 -12.36 -3.11
CA ALA A 309 -0.54 -12.52 -1.66
C ALA A 309 -0.55 -11.18 -0.89
N GLU A 310 0.23 -10.20 -1.34
CA GLU A 310 0.32 -8.87 -0.73
C GLU A 310 -1.01 -8.10 -0.77
N GLU A 311 -1.68 -8.07 -1.92
CA GLU A 311 -2.99 -7.40 -2.08
C GLU A 311 -4.08 -8.08 -1.25
N LEU A 312 -4.10 -9.42 -1.23
CA LEU A 312 -5.06 -10.18 -0.43
C LEU A 312 -4.83 -9.95 1.07
N PHE A 313 -3.57 -9.88 1.52
CA PHE A 313 -3.24 -9.48 2.89
C PHE A 313 -3.75 -8.07 3.19
N ALA A 314 -3.48 -7.11 2.30
CA ALA A 314 -3.89 -5.73 2.46
C ALA A 314 -5.43 -5.56 2.49
N ASP A 315 -6.17 -6.36 1.72
CA ASP A 315 -7.64 -6.41 1.77
C ASP A 315 -8.17 -6.99 3.09
N ILE A 316 -7.56 -8.08 3.61
CA ILE A 316 -7.89 -8.63 4.94
C ILE A 316 -7.61 -7.57 6.01
N PHE A 317 -6.45 -6.92 5.94
CA PHE A 317 -6.05 -5.87 6.88
C PHE A 317 -7.02 -4.68 6.86
N GLY A 318 -7.42 -4.23 5.66
CA GLY A 318 -8.41 -3.17 5.49
C GLY A 318 -9.77 -3.52 6.11
N ALA A 319 -10.24 -4.75 5.89
CA ALA A 319 -11.48 -5.25 6.48
C ALA A 319 -11.41 -5.32 8.01
N MET A 320 -10.26 -5.72 8.57
CA MET A 320 -10.04 -5.70 10.01
C MET A 320 -10.11 -4.29 10.59
N GLN A 321 -9.54 -3.28 9.91
CA GLN A 321 -9.40 -1.93 10.45
C GLN A 321 -10.68 -1.09 10.39
N PHE A 322 -11.48 -1.25 9.34
CA PHE A 322 -12.66 -0.42 9.10
C PHE A 322 -13.98 -1.21 9.09
N GLY A 323 -13.95 -2.53 9.25
CA GLY A 323 -15.15 -3.36 9.22
C GLY A 323 -15.93 -3.17 7.91
N PRO A 324 -17.28 -3.10 7.96
CA PRO A 324 -18.12 -2.92 6.78
C PRO A 324 -17.79 -1.68 5.92
N ALA A 325 -17.23 -0.62 6.51
CA ALA A 325 -16.86 0.57 5.76
C ALA A 325 -15.79 0.30 4.71
N TYR A 326 -14.88 -0.64 4.98
CA TYR A 326 -13.83 -1.00 4.03
C TYR A 326 -14.41 -1.51 2.72
N ILE A 327 -15.28 -2.52 2.81
CA ILE A 327 -15.86 -3.14 1.62
C ILE A 327 -16.83 -2.19 0.91
N ILE A 328 -17.53 -1.32 1.64
CA ILE A 328 -18.33 -0.24 1.04
C ILE A 328 -17.44 0.63 0.15
N GLY A 329 -16.30 1.09 0.66
CA GLY A 329 -15.34 1.88 -0.12
C GLY A 329 -14.85 1.15 -1.36
N GLN A 330 -14.49 -0.14 -1.23
CA GLN A 330 -14.08 -0.96 -2.37
C GLN A 330 -15.18 -1.13 -3.41
N THR A 331 -16.45 -1.29 -2.98
CA THR A 331 -17.57 -1.36 -3.94
C THR A 331 -17.81 -0.05 -4.68
N THR A 332 -17.52 1.10 -4.05
CA THR A 332 -17.58 2.40 -4.74
C THR A 332 -16.42 2.54 -5.72
N GLN A 333 -15.20 2.20 -5.30
CA GLN A 333 -14.00 2.35 -6.10
C GLN A 333 -13.99 1.45 -7.34
N PHE A 334 -14.47 0.22 -7.20
CA PHE A 334 -14.44 -0.77 -8.29
C PHE A 334 -15.78 -0.97 -9.01
N GLY A 335 -16.84 -0.30 -8.55
CA GLY A 335 -18.16 -0.44 -9.16
C GLY A 335 -18.14 0.04 -10.61
N SER A 336 -18.34 -0.89 -11.55
CA SER A 336 -18.46 -0.57 -12.99
C SER A 336 -19.77 -1.11 -13.53
N VAL A 337 -20.79 -0.23 -13.59
CA VAL A 337 -22.13 -0.59 -14.10
C VAL A 337 -22.09 -0.93 -15.59
N ASP A 338 -21.27 -0.20 -16.35
CA ASP A 338 -21.27 -0.28 -17.81
C ASP A 338 -20.47 -1.47 -18.34
N GLU A 339 -19.48 -1.95 -17.57
CA GLU A 339 -18.62 -3.07 -17.97
C GLU A 339 -18.46 -4.12 -16.87
N PRO A 340 -19.50 -4.90 -16.53
CA PRO A 340 -19.45 -5.82 -15.40
C PRO A 340 -18.35 -6.88 -15.47
N ARG A 341 -17.91 -7.23 -16.68
CA ARG A 341 -16.85 -8.22 -16.90
C ARG A 341 -15.48 -7.74 -16.47
N LEU A 342 -15.22 -6.43 -16.45
CA LEU A 342 -13.94 -5.90 -15.97
C LEU A 342 -13.69 -6.22 -14.51
N ALA A 343 -14.75 -6.34 -13.71
CA ALA A 343 -14.65 -6.68 -12.30
C ALA A 343 -14.12 -8.10 -12.05
N ALA A 344 -14.24 -9.00 -13.03
CA ALA A 344 -13.78 -10.39 -12.96
C ALA A 344 -12.59 -10.68 -13.91
N LEU A 345 -12.09 -9.68 -14.63
CA LEU A 345 -10.98 -9.83 -15.57
C LEU A 345 -9.64 -9.90 -14.81
N ILE A 346 -8.87 -10.95 -15.09
CA ILE A 346 -7.49 -11.09 -14.61
C ILE A 346 -6.57 -10.26 -15.50
N GLY A 347 -5.96 -9.24 -14.89
CA GLY A 347 -5.03 -8.36 -15.58
C GLY A 347 -3.72 -9.05 -15.95
N VAL A 348 -3.04 -8.53 -16.98
CA VAL A 348 -1.69 -8.93 -17.37
C VAL A 348 -0.82 -7.72 -17.63
N ASN A 349 0.41 -7.74 -17.13
CA ASN A 349 1.41 -6.69 -17.34
C ASN A 349 2.62 -7.26 -18.07
N GLY A 350 2.58 -7.19 -19.41
CA GLY A 350 3.63 -7.76 -20.25
C GLY A 350 3.55 -9.29 -20.25
N ALA A 351 4.60 -9.96 -19.75
CA ALA A 351 4.69 -11.42 -19.69
C ALA A 351 4.35 -12.00 -18.31
N ARG A 352 3.67 -11.21 -17.46
CA ARG A 352 3.29 -11.56 -16.09
C ARG A 352 1.85 -11.19 -15.83
N TYR A 353 1.25 -11.85 -14.84
CA TYR A 353 -0.02 -11.42 -14.28
C TYR A 353 0.13 -10.03 -13.67
N ASP A 354 -0.96 -9.27 -13.70
CA ASP A 354 -1.04 -8.02 -12.96
C ASP A 354 -0.85 -8.29 -11.46
N GLU A 355 -0.20 -7.36 -10.76
CA GLU A 355 0.00 -7.42 -9.32
C GLU A 355 -1.32 -7.28 -8.56
N HIS A 356 -2.34 -6.68 -9.19
CA HIS A 356 -3.67 -6.53 -8.61
C HIS A 356 -4.60 -7.70 -8.98
N PRO A 357 -5.25 -8.34 -7.98
CA PRO A 357 -6.32 -9.29 -8.24
C PRO A 357 -7.54 -8.61 -8.87
N PRO A 358 -8.40 -9.36 -9.59
CA PRO A 358 -9.67 -8.84 -10.09
C PRO A 358 -10.51 -8.25 -8.94
N PRO A 359 -11.20 -7.11 -9.15
CA PRO A 359 -12.01 -6.49 -8.09
C PRO A 359 -13.01 -7.42 -7.40
N GLN A 360 -13.64 -8.33 -8.14
CA GLN A 360 -14.57 -9.33 -7.59
C GLN A 360 -13.91 -10.19 -6.51
N LEU A 361 -12.62 -10.56 -6.70
CA LEU A 361 -11.88 -11.34 -5.73
C LEU A 361 -11.59 -10.53 -4.46
N ARG A 362 -11.28 -9.25 -4.61
CA ARG A 362 -11.05 -8.32 -3.48
C ARG A 362 -12.29 -8.15 -2.61
N ILE A 363 -13.46 -7.98 -3.25
CA ILE A 363 -14.76 -7.92 -2.57
C ILE A 363 -15.04 -9.23 -1.83
N LEU A 364 -14.75 -10.38 -2.43
CA LEU A 364 -14.90 -11.67 -1.77
C LEU A 364 -14.01 -11.78 -0.52
N VAL A 365 -12.72 -11.51 -0.65
CA VAL A 365 -11.74 -11.60 0.45
C VAL A 365 -12.17 -10.74 1.63
N ALA A 366 -12.50 -9.48 1.36
CA ALA A 366 -12.98 -8.56 2.40
C ALA A 366 -14.29 -9.05 3.02
N SER A 367 -15.25 -9.56 2.23
CA SER A 367 -16.51 -10.10 2.74
C SER A 367 -16.30 -11.29 3.67
N GLN A 368 -15.41 -12.21 3.28
CA GLN A 368 -15.11 -13.40 4.08
C GLN A 368 -14.39 -13.02 5.37
N ALA A 369 -13.48 -12.04 5.33
CA ALA A 369 -12.86 -11.51 6.54
C ALA A 369 -13.91 -10.91 7.49
N LEU A 370 -14.87 -10.14 6.95
CA LEU A 370 -15.97 -9.57 7.72
C LEU A 370 -16.89 -10.63 8.33
N GLU A 371 -17.27 -11.67 7.56
CA GLU A 371 -18.03 -12.82 8.08
C GLU A 371 -17.29 -13.47 9.25
N TYR A 372 -15.99 -13.70 9.11
CA TYR A 372 -15.13 -14.26 10.16
C TYR A 372 -15.05 -13.39 11.42
N LEU A 373 -15.07 -12.07 11.24
CA LEU A 373 -15.04 -11.08 12.32
C LEU A 373 -16.43 -10.83 12.97
N GLY A 374 -17.48 -11.52 12.52
CA GLY A 374 -18.83 -11.44 13.08
C GLY A 374 -19.81 -10.54 12.31
N TYR A 375 -19.36 -9.85 11.25
CA TYR A 375 -20.17 -8.94 10.45
C TYR A 375 -21.00 -9.61 9.36
N GLY A 376 -21.41 -10.87 9.54
CA GLY A 376 -22.01 -11.67 8.46
C GLY A 376 -23.20 -11.02 7.76
N THR A 377 -24.07 -10.32 8.49
CA THR A 377 -25.20 -9.59 7.89
C THR A 377 -24.74 -8.44 6.99
N ALA A 378 -23.71 -7.68 7.40
CA ALA A 378 -23.20 -6.57 6.61
C ALA A 378 -22.44 -7.07 5.37
N ALA A 379 -21.63 -8.12 5.53
CA ALA A 379 -20.92 -8.76 4.43
C ALA A 379 -21.89 -9.26 3.33
N HIS A 380 -22.93 -10.01 3.72
CA HIS A 380 -23.94 -10.49 2.77
C HIS A 380 -24.65 -9.36 2.02
N LYS A 381 -25.02 -8.27 2.70
CA LYS A 381 -25.67 -7.12 2.05
C LYS A 381 -24.77 -6.47 1.00
N VAL A 382 -23.47 -6.37 1.27
CA VAL A 382 -22.52 -5.78 0.32
C VAL A 382 -22.30 -6.70 -0.87
N VAL A 383 -22.18 -8.01 -0.65
CA VAL A 383 -22.13 -9.01 -1.74
C VAL A 383 -23.39 -8.93 -2.59
N GLU A 384 -24.58 -8.89 -1.99
CA GLU A 384 -25.84 -8.79 -2.73
C GLU A 384 -25.89 -7.50 -3.58
N ARG A 385 -25.40 -6.38 -3.04
CA ARG A 385 -25.30 -5.12 -3.77
C ARG A 385 -24.30 -5.23 -4.94
N TRP A 386 -23.14 -5.83 -4.70
CA TRP A 386 -22.13 -6.07 -5.73
C TRP A 386 -22.68 -6.91 -6.88
N ASP A 387 -23.35 -8.03 -6.56
CA ASP A 387 -23.94 -8.91 -7.55
C ASP A 387 -25.01 -8.17 -8.36
N LYS A 388 -25.89 -7.40 -7.71
CA LYS A 388 -26.88 -6.55 -8.39
C LYS A 388 -26.24 -5.54 -9.34
N LEU A 389 -25.15 -4.91 -8.91
CA LEU A 389 -24.41 -3.94 -9.73
C LEU A 389 -23.84 -4.57 -11.01
N HIS A 390 -23.55 -5.87 -10.97
CA HIS A 390 -22.87 -6.61 -12.04
C HIS A 390 -23.76 -7.67 -12.72
N GLY A 391 -25.10 -7.53 -12.65
CA GLY A 391 -26.04 -8.35 -13.45
C GLY A 391 -26.72 -9.50 -12.70
N GLY A 392 -26.66 -9.53 -11.36
CA GLY A 392 -27.46 -10.39 -10.49
C GLY A 392 -26.89 -11.78 -10.20
N ARG A 393 -25.72 -12.13 -10.76
CA ARG A 393 -24.95 -13.34 -10.42
C ARG A 393 -23.46 -13.04 -10.51
N ARG A 394 -22.66 -13.62 -9.60
CA ARG A 394 -21.20 -13.60 -9.74
C ARG A 394 -20.77 -14.17 -11.07
N ALA A 395 -19.93 -13.41 -11.78
CA ALA A 395 -19.36 -13.84 -13.03
C ALA A 395 -18.24 -14.86 -12.78
N ASP A 396 -18.01 -15.72 -13.78
CA ASP A 396 -16.76 -16.45 -13.91
C ASP A 396 -15.59 -15.46 -13.99
N TYR A 397 -14.40 -15.88 -13.56
CA TYR A 397 -13.19 -15.10 -13.76
C TYR A 397 -12.69 -15.26 -15.19
N PHE A 398 -12.15 -14.20 -15.77
CA PHE A 398 -11.69 -14.22 -17.16
C PHE A 398 -10.17 -14.08 -17.23
N LEU A 399 -9.51 -15.10 -17.78
CA LEU A 399 -8.08 -15.10 -18.05
C LEU A 399 -7.82 -14.73 -19.52
N PRO A 400 -6.97 -13.72 -19.81
CA PRO A 400 -6.61 -13.40 -21.19
C PRO A 400 -5.73 -14.49 -21.80
N GLY A 401 -6.16 -15.00 -22.95
CA GLY A 401 -5.44 -15.98 -23.77
C GLY A 401 -4.54 -15.34 -24.82
N ILE A 402 -3.69 -16.19 -25.41
CA ILE A 402 -2.62 -15.80 -26.36
C ILE A 402 -3.18 -15.14 -27.62
N GLU A 403 -4.34 -15.60 -28.07
CA GLU A 403 -5.01 -15.12 -29.29
C GLU A 403 -5.94 -13.93 -29.02
N GLY A 404 -5.87 -13.34 -27.82
CA GLY A 404 -6.79 -12.28 -27.37
C GLY A 404 -8.18 -12.78 -27.01
N ASN A 405 -8.39 -14.11 -26.97
CA ASN A 405 -9.59 -14.72 -26.42
C ASN A 405 -9.60 -14.67 -24.89
N LEU A 406 -10.78 -14.66 -24.26
CA LEU A 406 -10.91 -14.82 -22.81
C LEU A 406 -11.26 -16.27 -22.48
N VAL A 407 -10.55 -16.84 -21.52
CA VAL A 407 -10.86 -18.14 -20.94
C VAL A 407 -11.64 -17.91 -19.66
N ALA A 408 -12.86 -18.44 -19.58
CA ALA A 408 -13.64 -18.42 -18.35
C ALA A 408 -13.11 -19.49 -17.37
N ILE A 409 -12.92 -19.09 -16.12
CA ILE A 409 -12.60 -19.94 -14.98
C ILE A 409 -13.81 -19.87 -14.06
N ASP A 410 -14.38 -21.03 -13.76
CA ASP A 410 -15.49 -21.12 -12.80
C ASP A 410 -15.11 -20.41 -11.50
N ALA A 411 -15.98 -19.54 -11.02
CA ALA A 411 -15.74 -18.78 -9.81
C ALA A 411 -15.38 -19.69 -8.63
N GLU A 412 -16.06 -20.81 -8.45
CA GLU A 412 -15.87 -21.70 -7.30
C GLU A 412 -14.43 -22.21 -7.19
N VAL A 413 -13.76 -22.43 -8.33
CA VAL A 413 -12.36 -22.89 -8.42
C VAL A 413 -11.38 -21.87 -7.83
N ILE A 414 -11.68 -20.56 -7.90
CA ILE A 414 -10.86 -19.50 -7.31
C ILE A 414 -11.34 -19.16 -5.89
N GLU A 415 -12.65 -19.13 -5.69
CA GLU A 415 -13.25 -18.64 -4.45
C GLU A 415 -13.05 -19.58 -3.26
N GLU A 416 -13.07 -20.91 -3.45
CA GLU A 416 -12.89 -21.88 -2.37
C GLU A 416 -11.49 -21.78 -1.71
N PRO A 417 -10.36 -21.84 -2.45
CA PRO A 417 -9.03 -21.68 -1.86
C PRO A 417 -8.83 -20.34 -1.12
N VAL A 418 -9.45 -19.27 -1.62
CA VAL A 418 -9.37 -17.95 -1.00
C VAL A 418 -10.19 -17.87 0.29
N ARG A 419 -11.35 -18.52 0.35
CA ARG A 419 -12.15 -18.64 1.56
C ARG A 419 -11.35 -19.31 2.69
N ASP A 420 -10.71 -20.43 2.34
CA ASP A 420 -9.83 -21.16 3.26
C ASP A 420 -8.59 -20.37 3.67
N LEU A 421 -8.02 -19.58 2.76
CA LEU A 421 -6.92 -18.67 3.07
C LEU A 421 -7.32 -17.64 4.14
N VAL A 422 -8.46 -16.96 3.98
CA VAL A 422 -8.91 -15.91 4.91
C VAL A 422 -9.08 -16.47 6.33
N ALA A 423 -9.78 -17.61 6.47
CA ALA A 423 -9.96 -18.26 7.77
C ALA A 423 -8.61 -18.65 8.39
N ARG A 424 -7.69 -19.23 7.60
CA ARG A 424 -6.36 -19.58 8.07
C ARG A 424 -5.57 -18.36 8.51
N VAL A 425 -5.52 -17.29 7.73
CA VAL A 425 -4.77 -16.07 8.05
C VAL A 425 -5.23 -15.44 9.36
N LEU A 426 -6.54 -15.35 9.57
CA LEU A 426 -7.09 -14.67 10.75
C LEU A 426 -6.86 -15.43 12.06
N ASP A 427 -6.69 -16.75 12.00
CA ASP A 427 -6.42 -17.61 13.17
C ASP A 427 -4.97 -18.11 13.26
N TYR A 428 -4.17 -17.96 12.20
CA TYR A 428 -2.79 -18.41 12.18
C TYR A 428 -1.96 -17.62 13.20
N GLN A 429 -1.21 -18.36 14.01
CA GLN A 429 -0.27 -17.79 14.98
C GLN A 429 1.06 -17.52 14.30
N PHE A 430 1.26 -16.27 13.87
CA PHE A 430 2.46 -15.84 13.18
C PHE A 430 3.63 -15.77 14.16
N ALA A 431 4.68 -16.54 13.91
CA ALA A 431 5.87 -16.52 14.76
C ALA A 431 6.54 -15.14 14.73
N THR A 432 6.43 -14.44 13.60
CA THR A 432 6.99 -13.11 13.39
C THR A 432 6.30 -12.00 14.15
N ILE A 433 5.07 -12.19 14.61
CA ILE A 433 4.42 -11.32 15.61
C ILE A 433 4.31 -12.04 16.96
N GLY A 434 5.32 -12.84 17.34
CA GLY A 434 5.39 -13.44 18.69
C GLY A 434 4.40 -14.58 18.94
N GLY A 435 3.91 -15.24 17.90
CA GLY A 435 2.93 -16.33 18.00
C GLY A 435 1.49 -15.85 18.17
N TYR A 436 1.22 -14.57 17.94
CA TYR A 436 -0.13 -14.01 17.92
C TYR A 436 -0.77 -14.19 16.55
N SER A 437 -2.10 -14.27 16.52
CA SER A 437 -2.87 -14.05 15.29
C SER A 437 -3.03 -12.55 15.03
N LEU A 438 -3.22 -12.15 13.76
CA LEU A 438 -3.52 -10.75 13.44
C LEU A 438 -4.74 -10.27 14.24
N ARG A 439 -5.80 -11.08 14.33
CA ARG A 439 -7.02 -10.76 15.07
C ARG A 439 -6.77 -10.53 16.57
N SER A 440 -5.76 -11.19 17.13
CA SER A 440 -5.40 -11.02 18.55
C SER A 440 -4.49 -9.82 18.83
N VAL A 441 -4.00 -9.11 17.80
CA VAL A 441 -3.25 -7.86 18.00
C VAL A 441 -4.23 -6.79 18.51
N PRO A 442 -4.05 -6.27 19.74
CA PRO A 442 -5.08 -5.42 20.34
C PRO A 442 -5.25 -4.10 19.59
N GLY A 443 -6.50 -3.75 19.30
CA GLY A 443 -6.87 -2.55 18.56
C GLY A 443 -6.68 -2.66 17.05
N LEU A 444 -6.20 -3.80 16.52
CA LEU A 444 -6.06 -4.02 15.08
C LEU A 444 -7.40 -4.32 14.41
N ALA A 445 -8.13 -5.30 14.95
CA ALA A 445 -9.45 -5.66 14.47
C ALA A 445 -10.53 -4.79 15.13
N PHE A 446 -11.35 -4.17 14.31
CA PHE A 446 -12.47 -3.34 14.70
C PHE A 446 -13.69 -4.22 14.97
N ALA A 447 -14.08 -4.33 16.25
CA ALA A 447 -15.15 -5.23 16.67
C ALA A 447 -16.54 -4.71 16.30
N GLU A 448 -17.50 -5.61 16.08
CA GLU A 448 -18.86 -5.26 15.61
C GLU A 448 -19.57 -4.25 16.52
N ASN A 449 -19.47 -4.44 17.84
CA ASN A 449 -20.04 -3.52 18.81
C ASN A 449 -19.36 -2.14 18.81
N GLN A 450 -18.07 -2.06 18.50
CA GLN A 450 -17.35 -0.80 18.36
C GLN A 450 -17.83 -0.06 17.10
N HIS A 451 -17.96 -0.77 15.97
CA HIS A 451 -18.46 -0.19 14.72
C HIS A 451 -19.85 0.43 14.87
N TYR A 452 -20.84 -0.33 15.34
CA TYR A 452 -22.19 0.22 15.51
C TYR A 452 -22.31 1.24 16.64
N GLY A 453 -21.43 1.16 17.65
CA GLY A 453 -21.25 2.21 18.63
C GLY A 453 -20.84 3.53 17.98
N ALA A 454 -19.80 3.50 17.14
CA ALA A 454 -19.32 4.65 16.39
C ALA A 454 -20.39 5.23 15.45
N VAL A 455 -21.13 4.37 14.72
CA VAL A 455 -22.25 4.81 13.86
C VAL A 455 -23.28 5.61 14.65
N ARG A 456 -23.74 5.07 15.79
CA ARG A 456 -24.72 5.74 16.65
C ARG A 456 -24.17 7.06 17.20
N ASP A 457 -22.90 7.09 17.60
CA ASP A 457 -22.28 8.28 18.14
C ASP A 457 -22.18 9.38 17.07
N VAL A 458 -21.82 9.04 15.82
CA VAL A 458 -21.84 9.99 14.69
C VAL A 458 -23.25 10.50 14.37
N GLU A 459 -24.27 9.63 14.38
CA GLU A 459 -25.66 10.07 14.21
C GLU A 459 -26.09 11.08 15.29
N GLN A 460 -25.67 10.88 16.55
CA GLN A 460 -25.91 11.83 17.64
C GLN A 460 -25.18 13.16 17.43
N MET A 461 -23.94 13.13 16.91
CA MET A 461 -23.19 14.34 16.56
C MET A 461 -23.94 15.16 15.50
N ILE A 462 -24.46 14.49 14.46
CA ILE A 462 -25.26 15.13 13.42
C ILE A 462 -26.56 15.72 14.00
N ALA A 463 -27.20 15.01 14.94
CA ALA A 463 -28.46 15.44 15.54
C ALA A 463 -28.34 16.56 16.58
N GLY A 464 -27.19 16.72 17.24
CA GLY A 464 -27.08 17.49 18.48
C GLY A 464 -25.91 18.46 18.61
N ASP A 465 -25.09 18.65 17.56
CA ASP A 465 -23.91 19.54 17.55
C ASP A 465 -22.89 19.26 18.69
N GLN A 466 -22.98 18.12 19.37
CA GLN A 466 -22.00 17.67 20.36
C GLN A 466 -20.89 16.92 19.65
N VAL A 467 -19.65 17.34 19.85
CA VAL A 467 -18.48 16.63 19.33
C VAL A 467 -18.11 15.52 20.31
N SER A 468 -18.28 14.25 19.94
CA SER A 468 -17.63 13.14 20.64
C SER A 468 -16.20 12.97 20.14
N HIS A 469 -15.29 12.57 21.04
CA HIS A 469 -13.93 12.21 20.69
C HIS A 469 -13.88 10.74 20.24
N LEU A 470 -14.34 10.47 19.02
CA LEU A 470 -14.14 9.16 18.40
C LEU A 470 -12.69 9.01 17.95
N ASP A 471 -12.21 7.77 17.93
CA ASP A 471 -10.98 7.47 17.22
C ASP A 471 -11.15 7.85 15.73
N PRO A 472 -10.14 8.44 15.07
CA PRO A 472 -10.21 8.75 13.65
C PRO A 472 -10.66 7.58 12.76
N ARG A 473 -10.32 6.32 13.12
CA ARG A 473 -10.80 5.14 12.38
C ARG A 473 -12.28 4.91 12.57
N GLU A 474 -12.76 5.03 13.81
CA GLU A 474 -14.17 4.93 14.17
C GLU A 474 -15.00 5.98 13.43
N MET A 475 -14.50 7.22 13.38
CA MET A 475 -15.15 8.33 12.67
C MET A 475 -15.28 8.03 11.17
N VAL A 476 -14.19 7.64 10.51
CA VAL A 476 -14.21 7.26 9.09
C VAL A 476 -15.15 6.07 8.85
N ALA A 477 -15.05 5.01 9.65
CA ALA A 477 -15.89 3.83 9.50
C ALA A 477 -17.38 4.16 9.59
N ALA A 478 -17.76 4.95 10.59
CA ALA A 478 -19.14 5.38 10.80
C ALA A 478 -19.64 6.27 9.66
N ILE A 479 -18.85 7.25 9.23
CA ILE A 479 -19.21 8.17 8.14
C ILE A 479 -19.41 7.43 6.82
N VAL A 480 -18.51 6.53 6.46
CA VAL A 480 -18.64 5.74 5.23
C VAL A 480 -19.84 4.81 5.29
N TYR A 481 -20.09 4.20 6.45
CA TYR A 481 -21.27 3.36 6.64
C TYR A 481 -22.57 4.17 6.43
N LEU A 482 -22.68 5.34 7.05
CA LEU A 482 -23.83 6.24 6.92
C LEU A 482 -24.00 6.77 5.48
N ALA A 483 -22.91 7.11 4.80
CA ALA A 483 -22.94 7.52 3.39
C ALA A 483 -23.60 6.43 2.51
N ALA A 484 -23.30 5.15 2.79
CA ALA A 484 -23.85 4.03 2.04
C ALA A 484 -25.30 3.68 2.37
N GLN A 485 -25.80 3.99 3.57
CA GLN A 485 -27.22 3.81 3.93
C GLN A 485 -28.12 4.85 3.27
N GLY A 486 -27.56 6.02 2.92
CA GLY A 486 -28.33 7.18 2.48
C GLY A 486 -28.96 7.94 3.65
N GLY A 487 -29.54 9.10 3.36
CA GLY A 487 -30.18 9.98 4.37
C GLY A 487 -29.33 11.19 4.78
N TYR A 488 -28.03 11.19 4.46
CA TYR A 488 -27.14 12.34 4.61
C TYR A 488 -26.48 12.67 3.27
N THR A 489 -26.14 13.95 3.05
CA THR A 489 -25.34 14.32 1.88
C THR A 489 -23.87 14.01 2.15
N GLU A 490 -23.16 13.59 1.12
CA GLU A 490 -21.71 13.36 1.20
C GLU A 490 -20.94 14.60 1.67
N ARG A 491 -21.42 15.80 1.28
CA ARG A 491 -20.84 17.07 1.73
C ARG A 491 -20.97 17.27 3.24
N ASP A 492 -22.12 16.93 3.83
CA ASP A 492 -22.34 17.08 5.28
C ASP A 492 -21.46 16.12 6.06
N LEU A 493 -21.37 14.87 5.58
CA LEU A 493 -20.51 13.84 6.13
C LEU A 493 -19.03 14.20 6.00
N ALA A 494 -18.58 14.67 4.84
CA ALA A 494 -17.22 15.17 4.64
C ALA A 494 -16.92 16.31 5.62
N THR A 495 -17.84 17.29 5.73
CA THR A 495 -17.67 18.42 6.66
C THR A 495 -17.53 17.95 8.10
N LEU A 496 -18.34 16.98 8.53
CA LEU A 496 -18.24 16.39 9.87
C LEU A 496 -16.90 15.65 10.08
N LEU A 497 -16.46 14.86 9.09
CA LEU A 497 -15.18 14.15 9.13
C LEU A 497 -14.03 15.14 9.33
N ARG A 498 -13.96 16.18 8.50
CA ARG A 498 -12.92 17.23 8.52
C ARG A 498 -12.90 18.04 9.83
N ARG A 499 -14.04 18.17 10.50
CA ARG A 499 -14.14 18.83 11.81
C ARG A 499 -13.70 17.92 12.96
N SER A 500 -13.81 16.60 12.79
CA SER A 500 -13.63 15.63 13.86
C SER A 500 -12.26 14.97 13.84
N VAL A 501 -11.71 14.77 12.64
CA VAL A 501 -10.34 14.30 12.41
C VAL A 501 -9.51 15.51 12.07
N VAL A 502 -8.74 16.02 13.03
CA VAL A 502 -7.87 17.17 12.81
C VAL A 502 -6.42 16.68 12.75
N GLY A 503 -5.79 16.90 11.59
CA GLY A 503 -4.39 16.64 11.36
C GLY A 503 -3.48 17.43 12.30
N LEU A 504 -2.30 16.87 12.60
CA LEU A 504 -1.28 17.58 13.37
C LEU A 504 -0.90 18.88 12.64
N GLY A 505 -0.74 19.99 13.38
CA GLY A 505 -0.30 21.27 12.83
C GLY A 505 -1.35 22.07 12.02
N VAL A 506 -2.59 21.60 11.87
CA VAL A 506 -3.66 22.31 11.14
C VAL A 506 -4.49 23.25 12.05
N GLY A 507 -4.29 23.17 13.38
CA GLY A 507 -5.23 23.67 14.39
C GLY A 507 -4.97 25.03 15.06
N GLU A 508 -3.90 25.78 14.76
CA GLU A 508 -3.60 27.05 15.49
C GLU A 508 -4.61 28.21 15.26
N HIS A 509 -5.68 28.00 14.49
CA HIS A 509 -6.72 29.01 14.25
C HIS A 509 -8.15 28.57 14.57
N ALA A 510 -8.37 27.36 15.06
CA ALA A 510 -9.64 27.02 15.68
C ALA A 510 -9.49 27.33 17.18
N GLU A 511 -10.24 28.31 17.70
CA GLU A 511 -10.37 28.55 19.13
C GLU A 511 -10.55 27.21 19.82
N THR A 512 -9.52 26.77 20.54
CA THR A 512 -9.53 25.51 21.25
C THR A 512 -10.59 25.64 22.35
N PRO A 513 -11.79 25.04 22.24
CA PRO A 513 -12.67 24.96 23.39
C PRO A 513 -11.88 24.19 24.44
N GLU A 514 -11.78 24.68 25.68
CA GLU A 514 -11.00 24.03 26.75
C GLU A 514 -11.17 22.51 26.70
N TYR A 515 -10.18 21.83 26.12
CA TYR A 515 -10.24 20.42 25.78
C TYR A 515 -10.05 19.64 27.07
N ARG A 516 -11.16 19.32 27.75
CA ARG A 516 -11.17 18.17 28.64
C ARG A 516 -11.25 16.93 27.78
N THR A 517 -10.09 16.46 27.33
CA THR A 517 -9.94 15.06 26.98
C THR A 517 -10.39 14.27 28.21
N ARG A 518 -11.61 13.72 28.16
CA ARG A 518 -11.82 12.48 28.90
C ARG A 518 -10.79 11.54 28.28
N PRO A 519 -9.80 11.03 29.04
CA PRO A 519 -8.96 9.96 28.53
C PRO A 519 -9.92 8.92 27.97
N GLY A 520 -9.81 8.65 26.67
CA GLY A 520 -10.62 7.64 26.04
C GLY A 520 -10.51 6.39 26.91
N ARG A 521 -11.63 5.70 27.11
CA ARG A 521 -11.68 4.41 27.83
C ARG A 521 -10.82 3.31 27.17
N ALA A 522 -9.99 3.67 26.18
CA ALA A 522 -8.97 2.87 25.53
C ALA A 522 -7.53 3.38 25.80
N ALA A 523 -7.31 4.27 26.77
CA ALA A 523 -6.05 4.20 27.50
C ALA A 523 -6.09 2.85 28.22
N ALA A 524 -5.44 1.87 27.60
CA ALA A 524 -5.05 0.62 28.21
C ALA A 524 -4.75 0.87 29.69
N ASP A 525 -5.67 0.54 30.57
CA ASP A 525 -5.31 0.33 31.95
C ASP A 525 -4.21 -0.73 31.88
N PRO A 526 -2.96 -0.41 32.23
CA PRO A 526 -1.87 -1.38 32.14
C PRO A 526 -2.22 -2.66 32.90
N GLN A 527 -3.07 -2.55 33.93
CA GLN A 527 -3.66 -3.65 34.64
C GLN A 527 -4.64 -4.47 33.78
N ALA A 528 -5.59 -3.84 33.08
CA ALA A 528 -6.50 -4.55 32.17
C ALA A 528 -5.76 -5.24 31.01
N TRP A 529 -4.67 -4.64 30.52
CA TRP A 529 -3.79 -5.25 29.53
C TRP A 529 -3.02 -6.45 30.09
N PHE A 530 -2.43 -6.29 31.28
CA PHE A 530 -1.77 -7.37 31.99
C PHE A 530 -2.76 -8.52 32.30
N GLU A 531 -3.97 -8.20 32.74
CA GLU A 531 -5.05 -9.16 33.02
C GLU A 531 -5.52 -9.87 31.74
N ALA A 532 -5.65 -9.16 30.60
CA ALA A 532 -5.98 -9.77 29.32
C ALA A 532 -4.88 -10.72 28.83
N VAL A 533 -3.60 -10.34 28.96
CA VAL A 533 -2.45 -11.18 28.61
C VAL A 533 -2.36 -12.40 29.53
N VAL A 534 -2.54 -12.22 30.84
CA VAL A 534 -2.56 -13.31 31.82
C VAL A 534 -3.72 -14.25 31.56
N LEU A 535 -4.93 -13.72 31.32
CA LEU A 535 -6.10 -14.52 30.98
C LEU A 535 -5.88 -15.30 29.69
N HIS A 536 -5.30 -14.68 28.67
CA HIS A 536 -4.96 -15.37 27.43
C HIS A 536 -3.95 -16.52 27.64
N ASP A 537 -2.87 -16.31 28.41
CA ASP A 537 -1.90 -17.37 28.67
C ASP A 537 -2.48 -18.47 29.59
N VAL A 538 -3.36 -18.12 30.53
CA VAL A 538 -4.12 -19.10 31.35
C VAL A 538 -5.04 -19.95 30.48
N LEU A 539 -5.80 -19.34 29.57
CA LEU A 539 -6.68 -20.07 28.63
C LEU A 539 -5.87 -20.97 27.70
N ARG A 540 -4.74 -20.47 27.18
CA ARG A 540 -3.82 -21.25 26.35
C ARG A 540 -3.26 -22.48 27.09
N ARG A 541 -2.81 -22.31 28.34
CA ARG A 541 -2.24 -23.40 29.16
C ARG A 541 -3.30 -24.40 29.63
N SER A 542 -4.55 -23.96 29.80
CA SER A 542 -5.65 -24.81 30.25
C SER A 542 -6.32 -25.60 29.11
N GLY A 543 -5.93 -25.37 27.85
CA GLY A 543 -6.52 -26.04 26.69
C GLY A 543 -7.97 -25.59 26.42
N LEU A 544 -8.43 -24.54 27.08
CA LEU A 544 -9.75 -23.94 26.87
C LEU A 544 -9.64 -22.95 25.71
N ARG A 545 -10.39 -23.20 24.64
CA ARG A 545 -10.59 -22.24 23.55
C ARG A 545 -11.79 -21.37 23.90
N LEU A 546 -11.65 -20.04 23.76
CA LEU A 546 -12.77 -19.10 23.77
C LEU A 546 -13.59 -19.24 22.50
#